data_AF-A0A2H3TVW2-F1
#
_entry.id   AF-A0A2H3TVW2-F1
#
_cell.length_a   1.000
_cell.length_b   1.000
_cell.length_c   1.000
_cell.angle_alpha   90.00
_cell.angle_beta   90.00
_cell.angle_gamma   90.00
#
_symmetry.space_group_name_H-M   'P 1'
#
loop_
_entity.id
_entity.type
_entity.pdbx_description
1 polymer ?
#
loop_
_entity_poly.entity_id
_entity_poly.type
_entity_poly.pdbx_seq_one_letter_code
_entity_poly.pdbx_strand_id
1 'polypeptide(L)'
;MLPQSMWEELQSLGDFPDYAFYDPAPQPSQWRIPPIPLIRRLVSRAAECQRYNEGESPWNNDIHDSVLEWVFRETEDVAMFNYRYCTGAQIIQEYRSIGTPSKSVGYCICIKPPESSVEGQKSTEAIVTRPGISISHTEWGNFCRHPIALSIETNRQAKWEKALLQIATWHSAQWRALQFSTKVESIGFLAGVIVQGHPWYFVASTLEDGVSTLYHRISLGSTESHFDLFKLLRASATMLGIVDQGCILACFSSGYLEAASH
;
A
#
# COMPACT_ATOMS: atom_id res chain seq x y z
N MET A 1 14.53 -9.55 -12.22
CA MET A 1 15.65 -9.50 -13.17
C MET A 1 15.47 -8.32 -14.12
N LEU A 2 16.57 -7.61 -14.39
CA LEU A 2 16.71 -6.39 -15.18
C LEU A 2 17.23 -6.76 -16.58
N PRO A 3 16.84 -6.08 -17.67
CA PRO A 3 17.34 -6.43 -19.00
C PRO A 3 18.86 -6.18 -19.10
N GLN A 4 19.59 -7.07 -19.77
CA GLN A 4 21.05 -6.99 -19.94
C GLN A 4 21.51 -5.65 -20.55
N SER A 5 20.67 -5.01 -21.37
CA SER A 5 20.94 -3.70 -21.96
C SER A 5 21.19 -2.58 -20.94
N MET A 6 20.74 -2.75 -19.70
CA MET A 6 20.96 -1.79 -18.61
C MET A 6 22.27 -1.99 -17.87
N TRP A 7 23.04 -3.03 -18.20
CA TRP A 7 24.22 -3.41 -17.45
C TRP A 7 25.21 -2.24 -17.31
N GLU A 8 25.58 -1.60 -18.42
CA GLU A 8 26.57 -0.52 -18.41
C GLU A 8 26.12 0.68 -17.57
N GLU A 9 24.83 1.05 -17.65
CA GLU A 9 24.26 2.16 -16.90
C GLU A 9 24.24 1.86 -15.39
N LEU A 10 23.81 0.65 -15.01
CA LEU A 10 23.68 0.22 -13.62
C LEU A 10 25.02 -0.17 -12.98
N GLN A 11 26.02 -0.57 -13.76
CA GLN A 11 27.36 -0.84 -13.25
C GLN A 11 27.95 0.39 -12.54
N SER A 12 27.56 1.60 -12.94
CA SER A 12 27.96 2.86 -12.29
C SER A 12 27.45 3.03 -10.84
N LEU A 13 26.51 2.19 -10.41
CA LEU A 13 25.97 2.15 -9.05
C LEU A 13 26.71 1.13 -8.15
N GLY A 14 27.35 0.13 -8.75
CA GLY A 14 28.41 -0.68 -8.13
C GLY A 14 28.00 -1.87 -7.25
N ASP A 15 26.70 -2.12 -7.05
CA ASP A 15 26.19 -3.13 -6.11
C ASP A 15 25.18 -4.13 -6.73
N PHE A 16 25.19 -4.28 -8.06
CA PHE A 16 24.33 -5.23 -8.76
C PHE A 16 25.04 -6.57 -8.94
N PRO A 17 24.47 -7.68 -8.44
CA PRO A 17 25.03 -9.00 -8.71
C PRO A 17 24.75 -9.44 -10.15
N ASP A 18 25.59 -10.31 -10.70
CA ASP A 18 25.46 -10.79 -12.09
C ASP A 18 24.06 -11.39 -12.39
N TYR A 19 23.48 -12.11 -11.42
CA TYR A 19 22.15 -12.71 -11.54
C TYR A 19 21.00 -11.69 -11.53
N ALA A 20 21.28 -10.40 -11.29
CA ALA A 20 20.27 -9.36 -11.38
C ALA A 20 19.76 -9.18 -12.81
N PHE A 21 20.51 -9.63 -13.82
CA PHE A 21 20.25 -9.36 -15.22
C PHE A 21 19.75 -10.59 -15.99
N TYR A 22 18.95 -10.36 -17.04
CA TYR A 22 18.48 -11.40 -17.96
C TYR A 22 18.60 -10.94 -19.41
N ASP A 23 18.74 -11.90 -20.33
CA ASP A 23 18.67 -11.64 -21.77
C ASP A 23 17.22 -11.33 -22.18
N PRO A 24 16.92 -10.12 -22.69
CA PRO A 24 15.57 -9.75 -23.10
C PRO A 24 15.11 -10.40 -24.42
N ALA A 25 15.99 -11.08 -25.17
CA ALA A 25 15.66 -11.67 -26.47
C ALA A 25 14.43 -12.61 -26.48
N PRO A 26 14.13 -13.41 -25.43
CA PRO A 26 12.93 -14.23 -25.39
C PRO A 26 11.65 -13.41 -25.11
N GLN A 27 11.74 -12.34 -24.32
CA GLN A 27 10.60 -11.51 -23.89
C GLN A 27 11.08 -10.09 -23.52
N PRO A 28 10.63 -9.03 -24.22
CA PRO A 28 10.99 -7.66 -23.88
C PRO A 28 10.40 -7.24 -22.54
N SER A 29 11.18 -6.50 -21.76
CA SER A 29 10.77 -5.97 -20.45
C SER A 29 9.67 -4.92 -20.60
N GLN A 30 8.50 -5.14 -20.00
CA GLN A 30 7.49 -4.09 -19.77
C GLN A 30 7.76 -3.27 -18.49
N TRP A 31 8.85 -3.58 -17.79
CA TRP A 31 9.15 -2.96 -16.51
C TRP A 31 9.60 -1.51 -16.68
N ARG A 32 8.90 -0.60 -16.00
CA ARG A 32 9.29 0.80 -15.87
C ARG A 32 10.57 0.89 -15.03
N ILE A 33 11.61 1.42 -15.66
CA ILE A 33 12.92 1.58 -15.05
C ILE A 33 12.96 2.91 -14.28
N PRO A 34 13.33 2.92 -12.99
CA PRO A 34 13.51 4.16 -12.25
C PRO A 34 14.76 4.92 -12.74
N PRO A 35 14.71 6.27 -12.82
CA PRO A 35 15.87 7.07 -13.19
C PRO A 35 17.04 6.86 -12.22
N ILE A 36 18.26 6.71 -12.75
CA ILE A 36 19.47 6.56 -11.93
C ILE A 36 19.67 7.70 -10.91
N PRO A 37 19.40 8.98 -11.23
CA PRO A 37 19.49 10.04 -10.23
C PRO A 37 18.54 9.87 -9.05
N LEU A 38 17.33 9.33 -9.27
CA LEU A 38 16.38 9.02 -8.20
C LEU A 38 16.95 7.92 -7.29
N ILE A 39 17.48 6.85 -7.89
CA ILE A 39 18.07 5.74 -7.15
C ILE A 39 19.25 6.19 -6.28
N ARG A 40 20.21 6.93 -6.85
CA ARG A 40 21.34 7.47 -6.09
C ARG A 40 20.87 8.37 -4.95
N ARG A 41 19.91 9.26 -5.21
CA ARG A 41 19.37 10.19 -4.21
C ARG A 41 18.75 9.45 -3.04
N LEU A 42 17.89 8.46 -3.31
CA LEU A 42 17.18 7.70 -2.28
C LEU A 42 18.13 6.90 -1.40
N VAL A 43 19.06 6.14 -1.99
CA VAL A 43 20.04 5.36 -1.23
C VAL A 43 20.94 6.27 -0.40
N SER A 44 21.43 7.37 -0.98
CA SER A 44 22.27 8.33 -0.25
C SER A 44 21.54 8.98 0.92
N ARG A 45 20.28 9.41 0.71
CA ARG A 45 19.48 10.07 1.75
C ARG A 45 19.07 9.09 2.85
N ALA A 46 18.73 7.85 2.51
CA ALA A 46 18.44 6.81 3.49
C ALA A 46 19.66 6.49 4.35
N ALA A 47 20.84 6.35 3.73
CA ALA A 47 22.11 6.15 4.45
C ALA A 47 22.44 7.33 5.38
N GLU A 48 22.16 8.57 4.96
CA GLU A 48 22.31 9.75 5.79
C GLU A 48 21.36 9.76 6.99
N CYS A 49 20.07 9.49 6.77
CA CYS A 49 19.08 9.40 7.83
C CYS A 49 19.45 8.33 8.86
N GLN A 50 19.99 7.20 8.41
CA GLN A 50 20.50 6.15 9.27
C GLN A 50 21.73 6.61 10.06
N ARG A 51 22.73 7.19 9.37
CA ARG A 51 24.00 7.65 9.96
C ARG A 51 23.78 8.69 11.07
N TYR A 52 22.88 9.64 10.86
CA TYR A 52 22.61 10.71 11.82
C TYR A 52 21.46 10.41 12.77
N ASN A 53 20.94 9.18 12.75
CA ASN A 53 19.83 8.76 13.60
C ASN A 53 18.59 9.65 13.48
N GLU A 54 18.28 10.15 12.27
CA GLU A 54 17.19 11.11 12.02
C GLU A 54 15.80 10.53 12.31
N GLY A 55 14.88 11.32 12.86
CA GLY A 55 13.53 10.87 13.25
C GLY A 55 12.69 10.27 12.11
N GLU A 56 11.51 9.74 12.42
CA GLU A 56 10.64 9.12 11.41
C GLU A 56 10.21 10.09 10.30
N SER A 57 10.07 11.39 10.60
CA SER A 57 9.60 12.38 9.62
C SER A 57 10.51 12.51 8.38
N PRO A 58 11.85 12.65 8.49
CA PRO A 58 12.75 12.57 7.34
C PRO A 58 12.63 11.28 6.53
N TRP A 59 12.50 10.12 7.17
CA TRP A 59 12.29 8.84 6.48
C TRP A 59 11.01 8.87 5.64
N ASN A 60 9.92 9.31 6.25
CA ASN A 60 8.62 9.40 5.60
C ASN A 60 8.64 10.40 4.45
N ASN A 61 9.10 11.63 4.68
CA ASN A 61 8.95 12.71 3.71
C ASN A 61 10.01 12.68 2.59
N ASP A 62 11.24 12.24 2.88
CA ASP A 62 12.34 12.34 1.91
C ASP A 62 12.52 11.04 1.12
N ILE A 63 12.24 9.89 1.74
CA ILE A 63 12.52 8.56 1.19
C ILE A 63 11.24 7.83 0.83
N HIS A 64 10.36 7.58 1.80
CA HIS A 64 9.15 6.79 1.57
C HIS A 64 8.19 7.49 0.61
N ASP A 65 7.96 8.79 0.81
CA ASP A 65 7.12 9.60 -0.08
C ASP A 65 7.68 9.61 -1.51
N SER A 66 8.99 9.78 -1.69
CA SER A 66 9.63 9.73 -3.01
C SER A 66 9.51 8.36 -3.70
N VAL A 67 9.56 7.25 -2.93
CA VAL A 67 9.29 5.91 -3.47
C VAL A 67 7.83 5.81 -3.92
N LEU A 68 6.89 6.27 -3.10
CA LEU A 68 5.46 6.23 -3.41
C LEU A 68 5.09 7.16 -4.57
N GLU A 69 5.68 8.35 -4.67
CA GLU A 69 5.50 9.29 -5.78
C GLU A 69 5.88 8.64 -7.11
N TRP A 70 7.07 8.00 -7.16
CA TRP A 70 7.51 7.29 -8.35
C TRP A 70 6.57 6.14 -8.70
N VAL A 71 6.14 5.32 -7.72
CA VAL A 71 5.28 4.15 -7.97
C VAL A 71 3.87 4.57 -8.40
N PHE A 72 3.27 5.57 -7.75
CA PHE A 72 1.82 5.82 -7.83
C PHE A 72 1.43 7.10 -8.57
N ARG A 73 2.35 8.02 -8.87
CA ARG A 73 2.02 9.32 -9.50
C ARG A 73 2.79 9.66 -10.76
N GLU A 74 3.95 9.06 -10.97
CA GLU A 74 4.74 9.30 -12.19
C GLU A 74 4.45 8.32 -13.35
N THR A 75 3.35 7.57 -13.29
CA THR A 75 2.89 6.72 -14.41
C THR A 75 1.89 7.48 -15.28
N GLU A 76 1.73 7.12 -16.56
CA GLU A 76 0.74 7.78 -17.44
C GLU A 76 -0.71 7.35 -17.12
N ASP A 77 -0.89 6.21 -16.44
CA ASP A 77 -2.21 5.61 -16.10
C ASP A 77 -2.80 6.05 -14.74
N VAL A 78 -2.40 7.19 -14.18
CA VAL A 78 -2.75 7.63 -12.79
C VAL A 78 -4.17 8.23 -12.70
N ALA A 79 -5.18 7.49 -13.14
CA ALA A 79 -6.57 7.85 -12.86
C ALA A 79 -7.12 7.13 -11.63
N MET A 80 -6.75 5.86 -11.42
CA MET A 80 -7.46 4.99 -10.48
C MET A 80 -6.84 4.88 -9.08
N PHE A 81 -5.53 4.91 -8.92
CA PHE A 81 -4.88 4.77 -7.60
C PHE A 81 -4.18 6.06 -7.19
N ASN A 82 -4.22 6.38 -5.90
CA ASN A 82 -3.44 7.47 -5.34
C ASN A 82 -3.09 7.17 -3.88
N TYR A 83 -2.01 7.74 -3.37
CA TYR A 83 -1.60 7.55 -1.98
C TYR A 83 -1.77 8.83 -1.15
N ARG A 84 -1.92 8.67 0.17
CA ARG A 84 -2.03 9.76 1.13
C ARG A 84 -1.16 9.45 2.35
N TYR A 85 -0.42 10.46 2.81
CA TYR A 85 0.21 10.46 4.12
C TYR A 85 -0.87 10.76 5.18
N CYS A 86 -1.13 9.81 6.08
CA CYS A 86 -2.35 9.80 6.90
C CYS A 86 -2.12 9.41 8.37
N THR A 87 -1.01 9.86 8.96
CA THR A 87 -0.66 9.59 10.36
C THR A 87 -1.69 10.08 11.39
N GLY A 88 -2.58 10.99 11.01
CA GLY A 88 -3.70 11.46 11.83
C GLY A 88 -5.00 10.65 11.71
N ALA A 89 -5.10 9.70 10.77
CA ALA A 89 -6.35 8.99 10.49
C ALA A 89 -6.76 8.08 11.66
N GLN A 90 -7.92 8.33 12.26
CA GLN A 90 -8.44 7.54 13.38
C GLN A 90 -9.48 6.53 12.90
N ILE A 91 -9.52 5.37 13.55
CA ILE A 91 -10.54 4.36 13.32
C ILE A 91 -11.88 4.88 13.86
N ILE A 92 -12.95 4.78 13.10
CA ILE A 92 -14.31 5.11 13.55
C ILE A 92 -14.74 4.15 14.66
N GLN A 93 -15.39 4.66 15.72
CA GLN A 93 -15.64 3.92 16.97
C GLN A 93 -16.37 2.60 16.75
N GLU A 94 -17.34 2.57 15.84
CA GLU A 94 -18.19 1.42 15.49
C GLU A 94 -17.38 0.27 14.85
N TYR A 95 -16.23 0.57 14.26
CA TYR A 95 -15.36 -0.42 13.64
C TYR A 95 -14.19 -0.83 14.53
N ARG A 96 -14.06 -0.24 15.73
CA ARG A 96 -13.01 -0.61 16.69
C ARG A 96 -13.34 -1.93 17.37
N SER A 97 -12.33 -2.77 17.58
CA SER A 97 -12.43 -3.85 18.55
C SER A 97 -12.51 -3.30 19.97
N ILE A 98 -13.24 -4.01 20.84
CA ILE A 98 -13.35 -3.64 22.26
C ILE A 98 -11.96 -3.68 22.90
N GLY A 99 -11.59 -2.59 23.59
CA GLY A 99 -10.33 -2.49 24.33
C GLY A 99 -9.08 -2.20 23.48
N THR A 100 -9.20 -2.04 22.16
CA THR A 100 -8.06 -1.63 21.32
C THR A 100 -7.96 -0.11 21.22
N PRO A 101 -6.76 0.49 21.41
CA PRO A 101 -6.55 1.91 21.20
C PRO A 101 -6.79 2.29 19.75
N SER A 102 -7.23 3.53 19.50
CA SER A 102 -7.26 4.08 18.14
C SER A 102 -5.82 4.20 17.62
N LYS A 103 -5.55 3.52 16.51
CA LYS A 103 -4.25 3.52 15.85
C LYS A 103 -4.42 3.96 14.41
N SER A 104 -3.44 4.69 13.91
CA SER A 104 -3.32 5.12 12.52
C SER A 104 -2.21 4.33 11.84
N VAL A 105 -2.11 4.46 10.52
CA VAL A 105 -0.96 4.01 9.73
C VAL A 105 -0.29 5.22 9.08
N GLY A 106 0.96 5.05 8.62
CA GLY A 106 1.74 6.13 8.00
C GLY A 106 1.13 6.61 6.69
N TYR A 107 0.83 5.67 5.79
CA TYR A 107 0.24 5.97 4.48
C TYR A 107 -0.87 4.99 4.14
N CYS A 108 -1.77 5.39 3.24
CA CYS A 108 -2.69 4.49 2.58
C CYS A 108 -2.72 4.79 1.08
N ILE A 109 -2.93 3.75 0.29
CA ILE A 109 -3.28 3.83 -1.14
C ILE A 109 -4.79 3.72 -1.21
N CYS A 110 -5.44 4.65 -1.88
CA CYS A 110 -6.86 4.64 -2.13
C CYS A 110 -7.19 4.50 -3.62
N ILE A 111 -8.36 3.94 -3.88
CA ILE A 111 -8.92 3.84 -5.22
C ILE A 111 -9.84 5.04 -5.44
N LYS A 112 -9.57 5.79 -6.51
CA LYS A 112 -10.36 6.92 -6.96
C LYS A 112 -11.08 6.53 -8.26
N PRO A 113 -12.27 5.89 -8.18
CA PRO A 113 -13.09 5.74 -9.36
C PRO A 113 -13.50 7.13 -9.90
N PRO A 114 -13.63 7.31 -11.22
CA PRO A 114 -14.25 8.51 -11.78
C PRO A 114 -15.64 8.73 -11.17
N GLU A 115 -15.99 9.95 -10.80
CA GLU A 115 -17.29 10.22 -10.15
C GLU A 115 -18.49 9.84 -11.03
N SER A 116 -18.33 9.92 -12.35
CA SER A 116 -19.33 9.51 -13.33
C SER A 116 -19.42 7.99 -13.56
N SER A 117 -18.48 7.21 -13.04
CA SER A 117 -18.51 5.75 -13.16
C SER A 117 -19.55 5.13 -12.22
N VAL A 118 -19.98 3.90 -12.55
CA VAL A 118 -20.93 3.14 -11.72
C VAL A 118 -20.34 2.93 -10.31
N GLU A 119 -19.04 2.68 -10.23
CA GLU A 119 -18.29 2.51 -8.99
C GLU A 119 -18.27 3.77 -8.13
N GLY A 120 -18.09 4.94 -8.77
CA GLY A 120 -18.14 6.24 -8.09
C GLY A 120 -19.52 6.56 -7.53
N GLN A 121 -20.58 6.27 -8.29
CA GLN A 121 -21.97 6.46 -7.86
C GLN A 121 -22.31 5.53 -6.70
N LYS A 122 -22.03 4.23 -6.83
CA LYS A 122 -22.31 3.25 -5.78
C LYS A 122 -21.50 3.50 -4.50
N SER A 123 -20.26 3.97 -4.61
CA SER A 123 -19.49 4.42 -3.45
C SER A 123 -20.20 5.59 -2.74
N THR A 124 -20.74 6.55 -3.50
CA THR A 124 -21.47 7.70 -2.95
C THR A 124 -22.77 7.27 -2.24
N GLU A 125 -23.53 6.35 -2.84
CA GLU A 125 -24.76 5.81 -2.25
C GLU A 125 -24.47 5.01 -0.97
N ALA A 126 -23.45 4.16 -0.99
CA ALA A 126 -23.10 3.29 0.14
C ALA A 126 -22.66 4.07 1.39
N ILE A 127 -22.10 5.26 1.24
CA ILE A 127 -21.60 6.07 2.35
C ILE A 127 -22.72 6.54 3.30
N VAL A 128 -23.93 6.78 2.80
CA VAL A 128 -25.02 7.43 3.55
C VAL A 128 -25.47 6.61 4.77
N THR A 129 -25.37 5.29 4.70
CA THR A 129 -25.84 4.37 5.76
C THR A 129 -24.72 3.87 6.67
N ARG A 130 -23.47 4.28 6.42
CA ARG A 130 -22.28 3.78 7.11
C ARG A 130 -21.84 4.72 8.24
N PRO A 131 -21.35 4.17 9.37
CA PRO A 131 -20.69 4.94 10.42
C PRO A 131 -19.67 5.94 9.88
N GLY A 132 -19.70 7.15 10.44
CA GLY A 132 -18.80 8.25 10.06
C GLY A 132 -19.01 8.81 8.65
N ILE A 133 -20.09 8.44 7.95
CA ILE A 133 -20.35 8.86 6.55
C ILE A 133 -19.10 8.59 5.70
N SER A 134 -18.59 7.36 5.82
CA SER A 134 -17.34 6.94 5.21
C SER A 134 -17.45 5.57 4.55
N ILE A 135 -16.88 5.46 3.34
CA ILE A 135 -16.72 4.18 2.64
C ILE A 135 -15.67 3.30 3.33
N SER A 136 -14.72 3.91 4.03
CA SER A 136 -13.65 3.25 4.78
C SER A 136 -13.99 3.12 6.26
N HIS A 137 -13.05 2.63 7.05
CA HIS A 137 -13.17 2.51 8.52
C HIS A 137 -12.66 3.75 9.28
N THR A 138 -12.43 4.85 8.57
CA THR A 138 -11.91 6.13 9.08
C THR A 138 -12.65 7.29 8.43
N GLU A 139 -12.86 8.38 9.17
CA GLU A 139 -13.46 9.64 8.67
C GLU A 139 -12.40 10.63 8.13
N TRP A 140 -11.19 10.14 7.83
CA TRP A 140 -10.09 10.99 7.44
C TRP A 140 -10.17 11.39 5.96
N GLY A 141 -10.64 12.62 5.72
CA GLY A 141 -10.53 13.32 4.44
C GLY A 141 -11.00 12.50 3.24
N ASN A 142 -10.08 12.25 2.30
CA ASN A 142 -10.41 11.55 1.06
C ASN A 142 -10.85 10.10 1.25
N PHE A 143 -10.49 9.45 2.37
CA PHE A 143 -10.88 8.06 2.62
C PHE A 143 -12.37 7.90 2.91
N CYS A 144 -13.09 8.99 3.17
CA CYS A 144 -14.54 8.96 3.28
C CYS A 144 -15.20 8.57 1.95
N ARG A 145 -14.57 8.90 0.81
CA ARG A 145 -15.12 8.65 -0.54
C ARG A 145 -14.29 7.69 -1.39
N HIS A 146 -13.01 7.55 -1.07
CA HIS A 146 -12.08 6.71 -1.83
C HIS A 146 -11.68 5.51 -0.95
N PRO A 147 -12.09 4.27 -1.29
CA PRO A 147 -11.76 3.08 -0.52
C PRO A 147 -10.25 2.89 -0.37
N ILE A 148 -9.80 2.49 0.82
CA ILE A 148 -8.40 2.13 1.08
C ILE A 148 -8.12 0.75 0.50
N ALA A 149 -7.18 0.67 -0.44
CA ALA A 149 -6.78 -0.57 -1.13
C ALA A 149 -5.57 -1.24 -0.48
N LEU A 150 -4.63 -0.43 0.03
CA LEU A 150 -3.41 -0.89 0.68
C LEU A 150 -3.05 0.07 1.82
N SER A 151 -2.66 -0.47 2.97
CA SER A 151 -2.25 0.31 4.15
C SER A 151 -0.75 0.15 4.41
N ILE A 152 -0.04 1.23 4.71
CA ILE A 152 1.41 1.22 4.98
C ILE A 152 1.67 1.72 6.40
N GLU A 153 2.14 0.82 7.25
CA GLU A 153 2.67 1.18 8.56
C GLU A 153 4.15 1.53 8.44
N THR A 154 4.50 2.76 8.80
CA THR A 154 5.89 3.19 8.89
C THR A 154 6.32 3.18 10.34
N ASN A 155 7.46 2.57 10.63
CA ASN A 155 8.01 2.66 11.96
C ASN A 155 9.53 2.53 11.97
N ARG A 156 10.22 3.58 12.41
CA ARG A 156 11.68 3.57 12.39
C ARG A 156 12.32 2.70 13.48
N GLN A 157 11.77 2.67 14.69
CA GLN A 157 12.45 2.11 15.87
C GLN A 157 11.59 1.13 16.67
N ALA A 158 10.34 0.90 16.27
CA ALA A 158 9.51 -0.08 16.96
C ALA A 158 9.95 -1.51 16.65
N LYS A 159 9.79 -2.37 17.66
CA LYS A 159 9.82 -3.81 17.48
C LYS A 159 8.80 -4.22 16.42
N TRP A 160 9.15 -5.23 15.64
CA TRP A 160 8.30 -5.79 14.58
C TRP A 160 6.88 -6.07 15.07
N GLU A 161 6.74 -6.64 16.26
CA GLU A 161 5.45 -7.01 16.85
C GLU A 161 4.53 -5.80 17.06
N LYS A 162 5.08 -4.62 17.31
CA LYS A 162 4.30 -3.39 17.48
C LYS A 162 3.77 -2.89 16.13
N ALA A 163 4.61 -2.88 15.10
CA ALA A 163 4.17 -2.52 13.75
C ALA A 163 3.15 -3.54 13.21
N LEU A 164 3.38 -4.83 13.48
CA LEU A 164 2.47 -5.91 13.13
C LEU A 164 1.11 -5.76 13.83
N LEU A 165 1.10 -5.48 15.13
CA LEU A 165 -0.14 -5.23 15.88
C LEU A 165 -0.88 -3.98 15.35
N GLN A 166 -0.14 -2.94 14.96
CA GLN A 166 -0.72 -1.71 14.44
C GLN A 166 -1.44 -1.95 13.11
N ILE A 167 -0.78 -2.61 12.15
CA ILE A 167 -1.42 -2.94 10.87
C ILE A 167 -2.53 -3.99 11.03
N ALA A 168 -2.39 -4.95 11.94
CA ALA A 168 -3.43 -5.93 12.25
C ALA A 168 -4.70 -5.25 12.79
N THR A 169 -4.53 -4.27 13.70
CA THR A 169 -5.64 -3.51 14.27
C THR A 169 -6.36 -2.71 13.18
N TRP A 170 -5.59 -2.07 12.31
CA TRP A 170 -6.11 -1.31 11.17
C TRP A 170 -6.89 -2.19 10.18
N HIS A 171 -6.31 -3.32 9.75
CA HIS A 171 -6.98 -4.30 8.90
C HIS A 171 -8.23 -4.89 9.55
N SER A 172 -8.19 -5.19 10.85
CA SER A 172 -9.34 -5.72 11.58
C SER A 172 -10.52 -4.73 11.61
N ALA A 173 -10.24 -3.43 11.73
CA ALA A 173 -11.26 -2.40 11.60
C ALA A 173 -11.78 -2.27 10.15
N GLN A 174 -10.88 -2.35 9.17
CA GLN A 174 -11.27 -2.35 7.76
C GLN A 174 -12.18 -3.52 7.40
N TRP A 175 -11.88 -4.73 7.87
CA TRP A 175 -12.74 -5.89 7.71
C TRP A 175 -14.12 -5.67 8.31
N ARG A 176 -14.21 -5.15 9.55
CA ARG A 176 -15.51 -4.81 10.17
C ARG A 176 -16.31 -3.80 9.34
N ALA A 177 -15.63 -2.77 8.82
CA ALA A 177 -16.28 -1.79 7.97
C ALA A 177 -16.75 -2.40 6.64
N LEU A 178 -16.00 -3.33 6.04
CA LEU A 178 -16.44 -4.03 4.83
C LEU A 178 -17.66 -4.92 5.11
N GLN A 179 -17.73 -5.57 6.27
CA GLN A 179 -18.83 -6.45 6.67
C GLN A 179 -20.04 -5.71 7.28
N PHE A 180 -20.03 -4.38 7.35
CA PHE A 180 -21.02 -3.61 8.14
C PHE A 180 -22.46 -3.72 7.60
N SER A 181 -22.64 -3.61 6.28
CA SER A 181 -23.97 -3.58 5.65
C SER A 181 -24.26 -4.80 4.78
N THR A 182 -23.22 -5.50 4.33
CA THR A 182 -23.35 -6.68 3.50
C THR A 182 -22.17 -7.61 3.78
N LYS A 183 -22.41 -8.92 3.67
CA LYS A 183 -21.34 -9.89 3.81
C LYS A 183 -20.49 -9.88 2.55
N VAL A 184 -19.34 -9.23 2.61
CA VAL A 184 -18.43 -9.13 1.48
C VAL A 184 -17.58 -10.39 1.42
N GLU A 185 -17.93 -11.32 0.53
CA GLU A 185 -17.20 -12.58 0.31
C GLU A 185 -16.19 -12.50 -0.85
N SER A 186 -16.24 -11.44 -1.66
CA SER A 186 -15.41 -11.31 -2.87
C SER A 186 -13.99 -10.79 -2.62
N ILE A 187 -13.69 -10.25 -1.44
CA ILE A 187 -12.35 -9.75 -1.11
C ILE A 187 -11.53 -10.90 -0.54
N GLY A 188 -10.57 -11.39 -1.33
CA GLY A 188 -9.67 -12.47 -0.89
C GLY A 188 -8.76 -12.07 0.26
N PHE A 189 -8.28 -10.82 0.31
CA PHE A 189 -7.42 -10.31 1.39
C PHE A 189 -7.36 -8.78 1.40
N LEU A 190 -6.95 -8.19 2.53
CA LEU A 190 -6.52 -6.80 2.62
C LEU A 190 -5.00 -6.72 2.52
N ALA A 191 -4.50 -5.87 1.63
CA ALA A 191 -3.07 -5.66 1.45
C ALA A 191 -2.50 -4.67 2.47
N GLY A 192 -1.26 -4.90 2.86
CA GLY A 192 -0.52 -3.97 3.69
C GLY A 192 0.99 -4.03 3.48
N VAL A 193 1.68 -2.99 3.94
CA VAL A 193 3.14 -2.93 3.96
C VAL A 193 3.59 -2.43 5.33
N ILE A 194 4.65 -3.04 5.86
CA ILE A 194 5.38 -2.53 7.02
C ILE A 194 6.75 -2.05 6.54
N VAL A 195 7.08 -0.80 6.86
CA VAL A 195 8.37 -0.18 6.57
C VAL A 195 9.13 0.05 7.86
N GLN A 196 10.32 -0.54 7.99
CA GLN A 196 11.15 -0.42 9.19
C GLN A 196 12.50 0.24 8.91
N GLY A 197 12.49 1.56 8.73
CA GLY A 197 13.67 2.27 8.23
C GLY A 197 13.94 1.85 6.79
N HIS A 198 14.98 1.07 6.57
CA HIS A 198 15.35 0.62 5.23
C HIS A 198 14.46 -0.48 4.63
N PRO A 199 14.20 -1.62 5.31
CA PRO A 199 13.45 -2.73 4.71
C PRO A 199 11.93 -2.51 4.67
N TRP A 200 11.34 -3.03 3.60
CA TRP A 200 9.91 -3.01 3.33
C TRP A 200 9.38 -4.44 3.23
N TYR A 201 8.27 -4.70 3.92
CA TYR A 201 7.66 -6.03 3.97
C TYR A 201 6.19 -5.96 3.62
N PHE A 202 5.77 -6.81 2.70
CA PHE A 202 4.36 -7.05 2.45
C PHE A 202 3.74 -7.87 3.59
N VAL A 203 2.50 -7.50 3.91
CA VAL A 203 1.59 -8.23 4.78
C VAL A 203 0.23 -8.31 4.10
N ALA A 204 -0.53 -9.35 4.42
CA ALA A 204 -1.90 -9.50 3.96
C ALA A 204 -2.75 -10.07 5.09
N SER A 205 -3.97 -9.59 5.24
CA SER A 205 -4.94 -10.26 6.12
C SER A 205 -6.07 -10.87 5.32
N THR A 206 -6.53 -12.06 5.70
CA THR A 206 -7.75 -12.67 5.18
C THR A 206 -8.83 -12.62 6.26
N LEU A 207 -10.08 -12.91 5.88
CA LEU A 207 -11.20 -13.04 6.80
C LEU A 207 -11.98 -14.31 6.46
N GLU A 208 -11.93 -15.29 7.36
CA GLU A 208 -12.63 -16.57 7.22
C GLU A 208 -13.47 -16.79 8.48
N ASP A 209 -14.77 -17.04 8.30
CA ASP A 209 -15.73 -17.26 9.40
C ASP A 209 -15.67 -16.19 10.52
N GLY A 210 -15.42 -14.93 10.13
CA GLY A 210 -15.32 -13.80 11.05
C GLY A 210 -13.98 -13.69 11.81
N VAL A 211 -13.05 -14.62 11.55
CA VAL A 211 -11.70 -14.63 12.12
C VAL A 211 -10.73 -14.07 11.08
N SER A 212 -10.00 -13.01 11.47
CA SER A 212 -8.98 -12.42 10.59
C SER A 212 -7.60 -13.06 10.85
N THR A 213 -6.95 -13.52 9.79
CA THR A 213 -5.60 -14.12 9.84
C THR A 213 -4.62 -13.21 9.11
N LEU A 214 -3.50 -12.85 9.75
CA LEU A 214 -2.48 -11.97 9.19
C LEU A 214 -1.24 -12.75 8.74
N TYR A 215 -0.97 -12.70 7.45
CA TYR A 215 0.25 -13.18 6.79
C TYR A 215 1.25 -12.03 6.69
N HIS A 216 2.52 -12.28 6.99
CA HIS A 216 3.48 -11.19 7.14
C HIS A 216 4.93 -11.58 6.83
N ARG A 217 5.82 -10.58 6.76
CA ARG A 217 7.28 -10.70 6.50
C ARG A 217 7.66 -11.19 5.10
N ILE A 218 6.86 -10.89 4.07
CA ILE A 218 7.28 -11.10 2.69
C ILE A 218 8.14 -9.90 2.27
N SER A 219 9.44 -10.08 2.03
CA SER A 219 10.33 -8.97 1.69
C SER A 219 10.00 -8.39 0.31
N LEU A 220 9.82 -7.07 0.24
CA LEU A 220 9.64 -6.32 -1.00
C LEU A 220 10.96 -5.76 -1.52
N GLY A 221 11.89 -5.49 -0.62
CA GLY A 221 13.18 -4.84 -0.90
C GLY A 221 13.56 -3.90 0.23
N SER A 222 14.53 -3.03 -0.03
CA SER A 222 15.12 -2.15 0.98
C SER A 222 15.71 -0.90 0.34
N THR A 223 15.93 0.16 1.11
CA THR A 223 16.68 1.36 0.67
C THR A 223 18.16 1.31 1.10
N GLU A 224 18.65 0.18 1.60
CA GLU A 224 20.06 -0.03 2.00
C GLU A 224 21.03 -0.04 0.84
N SER A 225 20.61 -0.54 -0.32
CA SER A 225 21.43 -0.71 -1.51
C SER A 225 20.63 -0.29 -2.75
N HIS A 226 21.31 0.06 -3.83
CA HIS A 226 20.64 0.34 -5.09
C HIS A 226 19.92 -0.92 -5.57
N PHE A 227 20.58 -2.08 -5.52
CA PHE A 227 19.94 -3.33 -5.96
C PHE A 227 18.66 -3.66 -5.19
N ASP A 228 18.65 -3.51 -3.87
CA ASP A 228 17.44 -3.74 -3.08
C ASP A 228 16.36 -2.67 -3.30
N LEU A 229 16.74 -1.44 -3.62
CA LEU A 229 15.80 -0.40 -4.00
C LEU A 229 15.14 -0.71 -5.35
N PHE A 230 15.89 -1.27 -6.29
CA PHE A 230 15.33 -1.78 -7.54
C PHE A 230 14.33 -2.92 -7.31
N LYS A 231 14.61 -3.84 -6.38
CA LYS A 231 13.63 -4.87 -5.97
C LYS A 231 12.37 -4.22 -5.40
N LEU A 232 12.53 -3.26 -4.50
CA LEU A 232 11.43 -2.55 -3.85
C LEU A 232 10.51 -1.85 -4.86
N LEU A 233 11.08 -1.09 -5.78
CA LEU A 233 10.33 -0.34 -6.79
C LEU A 233 9.58 -1.28 -7.73
N ARG A 234 10.22 -2.39 -8.13
CA ARG A 234 9.57 -3.42 -8.95
C ARG A 234 8.44 -4.12 -8.20
N ALA A 235 8.68 -4.54 -6.96
CA ALA A 235 7.69 -5.23 -6.16
C ALA A 235 6.48 -4.31 -5.91
N SER A 236 6.73 -3.04 -5.59
CA SER A 236 5.69 -2.03 -5.40
C SER A 236 4.85 -1.76 -6.65
N ALA A 237 5.48 -1.68 -7.83
CA ALA A 237 4.74 -1.56 -9.09
C ALA A 237 3.89 -2.80 -9.38
N THR A 238 4.36 -4.00 -9.02
CA THR A 238 3.61 -5.26 -9.21
C THR A 238 2.43 -5.36 -8.23
N MET A 239 2.54 -4.80 -7.02
CA MET A 239 1.45 -4.78 -6.04
C MET A 239 0.21 -4.07 -6.56
N LEU A 240 0.33 -3.12 -7.49
CA LEU A 240 -0.83 -2.48 -8.14
C LEU A 240 -1.73 -3.52 -8.85
N GLY A 241 -1.14 -4.45 -9.60
CA GLY A 241 -1.90 -5.52 -10.27
C GLY A 241 -2.53 -6.51 -9.29
N ILE A 242 -1.86 -6.76 -8.15
CA ILE A 242 -2.38 -7.64 -7.09
C ILE A 242 -3.56 -6.99 -6.36
N VAL A 243 -3.46 -5.68 -6.08
CA VAL A 243 -4.54 -4.89 -5.47
C VAL A 243 -5.76 -4.81 -6.39
N ASP A 244 -5.55 -4.76 -7.70
CA ASP A 244 -6.62 -4.82 -8.71
C ASP A 244 -7.30 -6.19 -8.79
N GLN A 245 -6.60 -7.29 -8.51
CA GLN A 245 -7.19 -8.63 -8.45
C GLN A 245 -7.99 -8.89 -7.16
N GLY A 246 -7.64 -8.21 -6.06
CA GLY A 246 -8.37 -8.24 -4.79
C GLY A 246 -9.36 -7.09 -4.62
N CYS A 247 -9.78 -6.44 -5.72
CA CYS A 247 -10.29 -5.07 -5.70
C CYS A 247 -11.54 -4.90 -4.82
N ILE A 248 -11.39 -4.11 -3.76
CA ILE A 248 -12.50 -3.58 -2.95
C ILE A 248 -13.52 -2.83 -3.81
N LEU A 249 -13.10 -2.28 -4.96
CA LEU A 249 -13.99 -1.60 -5.89
C LEU A 249 -15.06 -2.54 -6.45
N ALA A 250 -14.75 -3.83 -6.66
CA ALA A 250 -15.69 -4.81 -7.19
C ALA A 250 -16.89 -5.05 -6.24
N CYS A 251 -16.66 -4.91 -4.93
CA CYS A 251 -17.72 -5.00 -3.91
C CYS A 251 -18.73 -3.87 -4.01
N PHE A 252 -18.30 -2.73 -4.54
CA PHE A 252 -19.15 -1.58 -4.80
C PHE A 252 -19.65 -1.54 -6.24
N SER A 253 -19.10 -2.32 -7.19
CA SER A 253 -19.48 -2.27 -8.61
C SER A 253 -20.48 -3.35 -9.03
N SER A 254 -20.33 -4.57 -8.51
CA SER A 254 -21.31 -5.67 -8.64
C SER A 254 -22.37 -5.44 -7.57
N GLY A 255 -23.63 -5.10 -7.86
CA GLY A 255 -24.72 -6.08 -7.88
C GLY A 255 -25.12 -6.62 -6.49
N TYR A 256 -24.17 -6.79 -5.57
CA TYR A 256 -24.31 -7.42 -4.26
C TYR A 256 -24.91 -6.52 -3.17
N LEU A 257 -25.32 -5.30 -3.53
CA LEU A 257 -26.14 -4.44 -2.67
C LEU A 257 -27.65 -4.59 -2.91
N GLU A 258 -28.09 -5.51 -3.78
CA GLU A 258 -29.52 -5.80 -4.00
C GLU A 258 -30.16 -6.77 -2.98
N ALA A 259 -29.45 -7.15 -1.92
CA ALA A 259 -30.00 -8.00 -0.86
C ALA A 259 -30.13 -7.27 0.48
N ALA A 260 -30.78 -6.11 0.49
CA ALA A 260 -31.25 -5.47 1.74
C ALA A 260 -32.59 -4.73 1.56
N SER A 261 -33.43 -5.21 0.65
CA SER A 261 -34.80 -4.73 0.50
C SER A 261 -35.76 -5.87 0.25
N HIS A 262 -35.90 -6.79 1.22
CA HIS A 262 -37.10 -7.59 1.46
C HIS A 262 -37.13 -8.05 2.93
#